data_AF-A0A669ENI4-F1
#
_entry.id   AF-A0A669ENI4-F1
#
_cell.length_a   1.000
_cell.length_b   1.000
_cell.length_c   1.000
_cell.angle_alpha   90.00
_cell.angle_beta   90.00
_cell.angle_gamma   90.00
#
_symmetry.space_group_name_H-M   'P 1'
#
loop_
_entity.id
_entity.type
_entity.pdbx_description
1 polymer ?
#
loop_
_entity_poly.entity_id
_entity_poly.type
_entity_poly.pdbx_seq_one_letter_code
_entity_poly.pdbx_strand_id
1 'polypeptide(L)'
;MALIPSQVLRVAILLSYFSILCHYKALDMPAHQTYGGSWKFLTFIDLVIQAVFFGLCVLIDVSSLLTKGGDSREQERQLRKLIGLRDWMMAVLAFPVGAFVVFTFWSLYMYDRELVYPKLLDNFIPQWLNHGMHTTVLPFIIIEMRTTHHRYPSRSWGLAAVCCFGVGYILWTCWVHQVTGVWVYPVLERIAPVARVAFFSAMMAVIGVFYVLGEILNSYIWEKPHTGVYLLGKYAQIKFREIQEREATEYIAQARRQFHFESNQRTCNMTVLSMLPALKEAIVTQLNSESLTTLLKSKPANKLEIWEDLKIISFTRTIVAVYSTCMLVVLLRVQLNIIGGYLYLDNSVGKSTTTLLAPPDVQQQYLSSIQHLLGDGLTELITVVKKAVQSSLGSVSLKETWSLLELEQQLNWIRAEVEASSRRSLSWYLLADDENVLADQACGLTDNDIMTIKLLNETRDMLDSPDFTTVLKACLNRGFSRLCDNLAEFFRPPPGDSAPSCGPDSLSAVSLPLAKIIPIINGQINTICSETPSHFVQELLMNDQVKEFAANVYETFSTPQELQK
;
A
#
# COMPACT_ATOMS: atom_id res chain seq x y z
N MET A 1 31.88 -10.71 20.24
CA MET A 1 31.61 -11.99 19.56
C MET A 1 32.82 -12.88 19.77
N ALA A 2 32.64 -14.06 20.35
CA ALA A 2 33.70 -15.05 20.47
C ALA A 2 34.12 -15.47 19.04
N LEU A 3 35.34 -15.14 18.62
CA LEU A 3 35.85 -15.59 17.33
C LEU A 3 36.03 -17.11 17.39
N ILE A 4 35.27 -17.84 16.57
CA ILE A 4 35.50 -19.26 16.33
C ILE A 4 36.94 -19.41 15.82
N PRO A 5 37.77 -20.30 16.40
CA PRO A 5 39.12 -20.53 15.91
C PRO A 5 39.10 -20.93 14.42
N SER A 6 39.96 -20.33 13.60
CA SER A 6 40.01 -20.58 12.15
C SER A 6 40.16 -22.06 11.79
N GLN A 7 40.84 -22.83 12.65
CA GLN A 7 41.00 -24.28 12.53
C GLN A 7 39.64 -25.02 12.59
N VAL A 8 38.76 -24.64 13.53
CA VAL A 8 37.43 -25.24 13.67
C VAL A 8 36.56 -24.91 12.45
N LEU A 9 36.68 -23.68 11.95
CA LEU A 9 35.94 -23.23 10.78
C LEU A 9 36.32 -24.01 9.51
N ARG A 10 37.61 -24.27 9.28
CA ARG A 10 38.09 -25.08 8.15
C ARG A 10 37.60 -26.52 8.20
N VAL A 11 37.59 -27.13 9.39
CA VAL A 11 37.05 -28.48 9.58
C VAL A 11 35.54 -28.49 9.27
N ALA A 12 34.79 -27.52 9.76
CA ALA A 12 33.35 -27.42 9.48
C ALA A 12 33.07 -27.24 7.97
N ILE A 13 33.83 -26.38 7.29
CA ILE A 13 33.72 -26.17 5.84
C ILE A 13 34.08 -27.46 5.07
N LEU A 14 35.15 -28.14 5.45
CA LEU A 14 35.54 -29.42 4.83
C LEU A 14 34.44 -30.49 4.99
N LEU A 15 33.86 -30.61 6.17
CA LEU A 15 32.74 -31.52 6.42
C LEU A 15 31.49 -31.14 5.60
N SER A 16 31.25 -29.84 5.40
CA SER A 16 30.18 -29.36 4.52
C SER A 16 30.40 -29.80 3.07
N TYR A 17 31.62 -29.66 2.54
CA TYR A 17 31.94 -30.13 1.19
C TYR A 17 31.83 -31.65 1.04
N PHE A 18 32.27 -32.43 2.04
CA PHE A 18 32.05 -33.88 2.03
C PHE A 18 30.56 -34.23 2.04
N SER A 19 29.75 -33.55 2.84
CA SER A 19 28.30 -33.73 2.86
C SER A 19 27.68 -33.47 1.48
N ILE A 20 28.03 -32.35 0.84
CA ILE A 20 27.55 -31.97 -0.50
C ILE A 20 27.97 -33.01 -1.54
N LEU A 21 29.24 -33.43 -1.55
CA LEU A 21 29.76 -34.42 -2.49
C LEU A 21 29.10 -35.80 -2.31
N CYS A 22 28.90 -36.24 -1.07
CA CYS A 22 28.23 -37.50 -0.77
C CYS A 22 26.77 -37.48 -1.23
N HIS A 23 26.02 -36.43 -0.93
CA HIS A 23 24.64 -36.30 -1.38
C HIS A 23 24.54 -36.21 -2.90
N TYR A 24 25.41 -35.44 -3.55
CA TYR A 24 25.43 -35.33 -5.01
C TYR A 24 25.75 -36.67 -5.69
N LYS A 25 26.70 -37.45 -5.16
CA LYS A 25 27.04 -38.78 -5.70
C LYS A 25 25.96 -39.83 -5.42
N ALA A 26 25.16 -39.64 -4.36
CA ALA A 26 24.05 -40.54 -4.04
C ALA A 26 22.82 -40.33 -4.94
N LEU A 27 22.78 -39.24 -5.72
CA LEU A 27 21.69 -39.02 -6.68
C LEU A 27 21.83 -39.96 -7.89
N ASP A 28 20.79 -40.71 -8.19
CA ASP A 28 20.72 -41.52 -9.40
C ASP A 28 20.25 -40.67 -10.58
N MET A 29 21.18 -39.97 -11.23
CA MET A 29 20.91 -39.14 -12.40
C MET A 29 21.35 -39.84 -13.68
N PRO A 30 20.50 -39.91 -14.73
CA PRO A 30 20.89 -40.47 -16.03
C PRO A 30 22.15 -39.83 -16.61
N ALA A 31 22.37 -38.53 -16.34
CA ALA A 31 23.55 -37.80 -16.77
C ALA A 31 24.87 -38.34 -16.16
N HIS A 32 24.85 -38.97 -14.98
CA HIS A 32 26.02 -39.58 -14.36
C HIS A 32 26.44 -40.90 -15.03
N GLN A 33 25.52 -41.56 -15.72
CA GLN A 33 25.74 -42.84 -16.39
C GLN A 33 26.30 -42.68 -17.83
N THR A 34 26.33 -41.44 -18.32
CA THR A 34 26.91 -41.10 -19.64
C THR A 34 28.42 -40.93 -19.60
N TYR A 35 29.08 -40.97 -20.75
CA TYR A 35 30.53 -40.76 -20.88
C TYR A 35 30.98 -39.46 -20.19
N GLY A 36 32.03 -39.56 -19.37
CA GLY A 36 32.54 -38.46 -18.55
C GLY A 36 31.84 -38.29 -17.19
N GLY A 37 30.70 -38.95 -16.95
CA GLY A 37 29.99 -38.97 -15.67
C GLY A 37 29.80 -37.57 -15.06
N SER A 38 30.01 -37.43 -13.75
CA SER A 38 29.99 -36.13 -13.06
C SER A 38 31.15 -35.21 -13.43
N TRP A 39 32.27 -35.77 -13.88
CA TRP A 39 33.51 -35.05 -14.21
C TRP A 39 33.41 -34.20 -15.48
N LYS A 40 32.33 -34.31 -16.24
CA LYS A 40 32.06 -33.38 -17.34
C LYS A 40 31.67 -31.99 -16.84
N PHE A 41 31.09 -31.86 -15.65
CA PHE A 41 30.59 -30.59 -15.13
C PHE A 41 31.66 -29.83 -14.33
N LEU A 42 31.92 -28.57 -14.71
CA LEU A 42 32.87 -27.72 -13.99
C LEU A 42 32.51 -27.53 -12.51
N THR A 43 31.22 -27.47 -12.19
CA THR A 43 30.74 -27.36 -10.80
C THR A 43 31.18 -28.55 -9.95
N PHE A 44 31.15 -29.76 -10.49
CA PHE A 44 31.62 -30.93 -9.75
C PHE A 44 33.14 -30.91 -9.56
N ILE A 45 33.89 -30.52 -10.61
CA ILE A 45 35.34 -30.34 -10.54
C ILE A 45 35.70 -29.29 -9.49
N ASP A 46 34.99 -28.15 -9.46
CA ASP A 46 35.17 -27.09 -8.49
C ASP A 46 34.93 -27.60 -7.07
N LEU A 47 33.82 -28.31 -6.81
CA LEU A 47 33.56 -28.89 -5.48
C LEU A 47 34.68 -29.84 -5.01
N VAL A 48 35.25 -30.63 -5.91
CA VAL A 48 36.41 -31.47 -5.60
C VAL A 48 37.65 -30.61 -5.30
N ILE A 49 37.91 -29.57 -6.10
CA ILE A 49 39.00 -28.61 -5.86
C ILE A 49 38.84 -27.97 -4.48
N GLN A 50 37.64 -27.51 -4.13
CA GLN A 50 37.35 -26.91 -2.83
C GLN A 50 37.57 -27.91 -1.69
N ALA A 51 37.06 -29.14 -1.81
CA ALA A 51 37.23 -30.18 -0.80
C ALA A 51 38.71 -30.53 -0.58
N VAL A 52 39.48 -30.67 -1.66
CA VAL A 52 40.92 -30.94 -1.59
C VAL A 52 41.66 -29.75 -0.99
N PHE A 53 41.30 -28.52 -1.37
CA PHE A 53 41.89 -27.31 -0.82
C PHE A 53 41.67 -27.18 0.69
N PHE A 54 40.42 -27.30 1.16
CA PHE A 54 40.12 -27.25 2.59
C PHE A 54 40.69 -28.47 3.34
N GLY A 55 40.79 -29.64 2.69
CA GLY A 55 41.51 -30.80 3.21
C GLY A 55 43.00 -30.50 3.44
N LEU A 56 43.64 -29.80 2.50
CA LEU A 56 45.01 -29.33 2.62
C LEU A 56 45.16 -28.29 3.72
N CYS A 57 44.20 -27.36 3.88
CA CYS A 57 44.19 -26.40 4.99
C CYS A 57 44.12 -27.11 6.36
N VAL A 58 43.22 -28.08 6.52
CA VAL A 58 43.11 -28.88 7.76
C VAL A 58 44.39 -29.70 7.99
N LEU A 59 44.97 -30.31 6.95
CA LEU A 59 46.23 -31.05 7.05
C LEU A 59 47.38 -30.16 7.54
N ILE A 60 47.47 -28.92 7.02
CA ILE A 60 48.46 -27.93 7.45
C ILE A 60 48.23 -27.54 8.90
N ASP A 61 46.98 -27.33 9.33
CA ASP A 61 46.65 -27.00 10.71
C ASP A 61 47.08 -28.12 11.66
N VAL A 62 46.75 -29.39 11.36
CA VAL A 62 47.18 -30.56 12.14
C VAL A 62 48.71 -30.69 12.15
N SER A 63 49.36 -30.56 11.00
CA SER A 63 50.81 -30.65 10.88
C SER A 63 51.51 -29.55 11.67
N SER A 64 50.96 -28.33 11.68
CA SER A 64 51.50 -27.19 12.44
C SER A 64 51.37 -27.39 13.95
N LEU A 65 50.31 -28.04 14.42
CA LEU A 65 50.12 -28.39 15.82
C LEU A 65 51.11 -29.47 16.27
N LEU A 66 51.32 -30.50 15.44
CA LEU A 66 52.27 -31.59 15.75
C LEU A 66 53.73 -31.12 15.71
N THR A 67 54.07 -30.13 14.89
CA THR A 67 55.44 -29.61 14.75
C THR A 67 55.83 -28.66 15.89
N LYS A 68 54.87 -28.08 16.63
CA LYS A 68 55.13 -27.11 17.72
C LYS A 68 55.92 -27.66 18.93
N GLY A 69 56.22 -28.96 18.98
CA GLY A 69 56.94 -29.59 20.09
C GLY A 69 58.12 -30.51 19.70
N GLY A 70 58.51 -30.58 18.42
CA GLY A 70 59.57 -31.49 17.95
C GLY A 70 60.59 -30.79 17.04
N ASP A 71 61.88 -31.02 17.29
CA ASP A 71 63.02 -30.31 16.64
C ASP A 71 63.41 -30.92 15.27
N SER A 72 62.41 -31.36 14.48
CA SER A 72 62.64 -32.07 13.22
C SER A 72 62.66 -31.11 12.01
N ARG A 73 63.87 -30.77 11.56
CA ARG A 73 64.09 -29.90 10.39
C ARG A 73 63.40 -30.37 9.11
N GLU A 74 63.23 -31.69 8.95
CA GLU A 74 62.57 -32.25 7.76
C GLU A 74 61.06 -32.00 7.79
N GLN A 75 60.41 -32.10 8.95
CA GLN A 75 58.97 -31.83 9.08
C GLN A 75 58.63 -30.37 8.77
N GLU A 76 59.46 -29.43 9.22
CA GLU A 76 59.29 -28.02 8.84
C GLU A 76 59.44 -27.77 7.33
N ARG A 77 60.38 -28.47 6.68
CA ARG A 77 60.58 -28.35 5.24
C ARG A 77 59.35 -28.84 4.48
N GLN A 78 58.75 -29.95 4.91
CA GLN A 78 57.52 -30.47 4.33
C GLN A 78 56.32 -29.53 4.57
N LEU A 79 56.20 -28.97 5.78
CA LEU A 79 55.16 -27.98 6.11
C LEU A 79 55.24 -26.73 5.22
N ARG A 80 56.45 -26.20 4.98
CA ARG A 80 56.64 -25.05 4.06
C ARG A 80 56.21 -25.36 2.63
N LYS A 81 56.48 -26.58 2.15
CA LYS A 81 56.01 -27.03 0.82
C LYS A 81 54.48 -27.12 0.77
N LEU A 82 53.84 -27.67 1.82
CA LEU A 82 52.38 -27.77 1.91
C LEU A 82 51.73 -26.37 1.92
N ILE A 83 52.28 -25.42 2.66
CA ILE A 83 51.81 -24.03 2.67
C ILE A 83 51.94 -23.39 1.29
N GLY A 84 53.07 -23.60 0.61
CA GLY A 84 53.26 -23.13 -0.77
C GLY A 84 52.26 -23.74 -1.75
N LEU A 85 51.98 -25.05 -1.63
CA LEU A 85 50.97 -25.73 -2.42
C LEU A 85 49.56 -25.18 -2.15
N ARG A 86 49.21 -24.95 -0.88
CA ARG A 86 47.91 -24.37 -0.48
C ARG A 86 47.73 -23.00 -1.10
N ASP A 87 48.71 -22.13 -0.99
CA ASP A 87 48.62 -20.76 -1.49
C ASP A 87 48.55 -20.73 -3.03
N TRP A 88 49.30 -21.60 -3.70
CA TRP A 88 49.22 -21.77 -5.15
C TRP A 88 47.84 -22.30 -5.57
N MET A 89 47.33 -23.34 -4.90
CA MET A 89 46.00 -23.90 -5.16
C MET A 89 44.89 -22.88 -4.94
N MET A 90 45.00 -22.07 -3.88
CA MET A 90 44.06 -20.99 -3.58
C MET A 90 44.00 -19.98 -4.72
N ALA A 91 45.17 -19.48 -5.13
CA ALA A 91 45.30 -18.42 -6.12
C ALA A 91 44.92 -18.85 -7.52
N VAL A 92 45.28 -20.08 -7.93
CA VAL A 92 45.17 -20.54 -9.32
C VAL A 92 43.91 -21.40 -9.57
N LEU A 93 43.43 -22.11 -8.55
CA LEU A 93 42.32 -23.05 -8.72
C LEU A 93 41.13 -22.62 -7.88
N ALA A 94 41.23 -22.70 -6.55
CA ALA A 94 40.07 -22.62 -5.68
C ALA A 94 39.31 -21.29 -5.82
N PHE A 95 39.99 -20.13 -5.77
CA PHE A 95 39.31 -18.84 -5.87
C PHE A 95 38.80 -18.53 -7.30
N PRO A 96 39.65 -18.50 -8.34
CA PRO A 96 39.20 -18.10 -9.67
C PRO A 96 38.17 -19.07 -10.26
N VAL A 97 38.32 -20.39 -10.05
CA VAL A 97 37.33 -21.38 -10.54
C VAL A 97 36.04 -21.29 -9.74
N GLY A 98 36.10 -21.18 -8.41
CA GLY A 98 34.91 -21.07 -7.56
C GLY A 98 34.11 -19.80 -7.84
N ALA A 99 34.78 -18.65 -7.96
CA ALA A 99 34.13 -17.40 -8.37
C ALA A 99 33.54 -17.52 -9.78
N PHE A 100 34.29 -18.08 -10.73
CA PHE A 100 33.82 -18.29 -12.09
C PHE A 100 32.54 -19.15 -12.13
N VAL A 101 32.51 -20.29 -11.43
CA VAL A 101 31.33 -21.17 -11.38
C VAL A 101 30.13 -20.44 -10.79
N VAL A 102 30.29 -19.73 -9.67
CA VAL A 102 29.18 -19.02 -9.01
C VAL A 102 28.61 -17.93 -9.92
N PHE A 103 29.47 -17.04 -10.43
CA PHE A 103 29.01 -15.90 -11.23
C PHE A 103 28.44 -16.32 -12.58
N THR A 104 29.08 -17.25 -13.29
CA THR A 104 28.58 -17.70 -14.60
C THR A 104 27.30 -18.50 -14.48
N PHE A 105 27.20 -19.38 -13.48
CA PHE A 105 25.99 -20.16 -13.23
C PHE A 105 24.80 -19.25 -12.94
N TRP A 106 24.89 -18.37 -11.94
CA TRP A 106 23.74 -17.53 -11.56
C TRP A 106 23.39 -16.49 -12.63
N SER A 107 24.38 -15.96 -13.37
CA SER A 107 24.11 -15.04 -14.48
C SER A 107 23.31 -15.72 -15.59
N LEU A 108 23.74 -16.93 -16.02
CA LEU A 108 23.01 -17.69 -17.04
C LEU A 108 21.66 -18.19 -16.49
N TYR A 109 21.62 -18.61 -15.23
CA TYR A 109 20.40 -19.08 -14.57
C TYR A 109 19.31 -17.99 -14.52
N MET A 110 19.69 -16.74 -14.19
CA MET A 110 18.77 -15.61 -14.16
C MET A 110 18.34 -15.16 -15.55
N TYR A 111 19.21 -15.28 -16.56
CA TYR A 111 18.90 -14.89 -17.93
C TYR A 111 17.97 -15.90 -18.62
N ASP A 112 18.39 -17.16 -18.71
CA ASP A 112 17.57 -18.30 -19.16
C ASP A 112 18.15 -19.57 -18.53
N ARG A 113 17.45 -20.04 -17.50
CA ARG A 113 17.84 -21.21 -16.72
C ARG A 113 18.09 -22.46 -17.57
N GLU A 114 17.35 -22.67 -18.65
CA GLU A 114 17.49 -23.86 -19.51
C GLU A 114 18.86 -23.93 -20.22
N LEU A 115 19.63 -22.83 -20.24
CA LEU A 115 20.97 -22.78 -20.85
C LEU A 115 22.04 -23.51 -20.03
N VAL A 116 21.84 -23.64 -18.71
CA VAL A 116 22.84 -24.20 -17.78
C VAL A 116 22.24 -25.22 -16.80
N TYR A 117 20.96 -25.10 -16.46
CA TYR A 117 20.26 -25.98 -15.54
C TYR A 117 18.84 -26.26 -16.07
N PRO A 118 18.63 -27.29 -16.90
CA PRO A 118 17.30 -27.63 -17.40
C PRO A 118 16.32 -27.99 -16.27
N LYS A 119 15.03 -27.66 -16.43
CA LYS A 119 14.00 -27.95 -15.41
C LYS A 119 13.92 -29.41 -14.98
N LEU A 120 14.28 -30.35 -15.87
CA LEU A 120 14.32 -31.77 -15.55
C LEU A 120 15.21 -32.09 -14.35
N LEU A 121 16.27 -31.30 -14.11
CA LEU A 121 17.19 -31.50 -13.00
C LEU A 121 16.55 -31.22 -11.63
N ASP A 122 15.45 -30.47 -11.55
CA ASP A 122 14.72 -30.23 -10.29
C ASP A 122 14.12 -31.51 -9.70
N ASN A 123 13.86 -32.51 -10.53
CA ASN A 123 13.36 -33.81 -10.07
C ASN A 123 14.45 -34.63 -9.35
N PHE A 124 15.72 -34.27 -9.51
CA PHE A 124 16.86 -35.02 -8.98
C PHE A 124 17.66 -34.22 -7.95
N ILE A 125 17.90 -32.93 -8.20
CA ILE A 125 18.77 -32.09 -7.37
C ILE A 125 17.88 -31.17 -6.51
N PRO A 126 17.82 -31.38 -5.19
CA PRO A 126 17.06 -30.49 -4.32
C PRO A 126 17.71 -29.10 -4.25
N GLN A 127 16.89 -28.07 -4.02
CA GLN A 127 17.32 -26.68 -4.04
C GLN A 127 18.47 -26.38 -3.07
N TRP A 128 18.48 -26.98 -1.88
CA TRP A 128 19.57 -26.81 -0.92
C TRP A 128 20.91 -27.32 -1.49
N LEU A 129 20.88 -28.43 -2.22
CA LEU A 129 22.08 -29.01 -2.82
C LEU A 129 22.53 -28.14 -3.99
N ASN A 130 21.61 -27.65 -4.81
CA ASN A 130 21.92 -26.67 -5.87
C ASN A 130 22.63 -25.42 -5.30
N HIS A 131 22.12 -24.82 -4.22
CA HIS A 131 22.82 -23.72 -3.54
C HIS A 131 24.14 -24.15 -2.90
N GLY A 132 24.21 -25.36 -2.34
CA GLY A 132 25.45 -25.96 -1.82
C GLY A 132 26.53 -26.15 -2.89
N MET A 133 26.14 -26.36 -4.15
CA MET A 133 27.08 -26.53 -5.26
C MET A 133 27.48 -25.20 -5.92
N HIS A 134 26.57 -24.21 -5.93
CA HIS A 134 26.72 -23.01 -6.76
C HIS A 134 26.73 -21.69 -5.99
N THR A 135 26.46 -21.67 -4.69
CA THR A 135 26.42 -20.44 -3.88
C THR A 135 27.43 -20.49 -2.75
N THR A 136 27.50 -21.58 -1.98
CA THR A 136 28.31 -21.67 -0.75
C THR A 136 29.82 -21.62 -1.00
N VAL A 137 30.27 -21.95 -2.21
CA VAL A 137 31.69 -21.92 -2.61
C VAL A 137 32.33 -20.56 -2.36
N LEU A 138 31.67 -19.48 -2.81
CA LEU A 138 32.23 -18.13 -2.74
C LEU A 138 32.31 -17.57 -1.30
N PRO A 139 31.26 -17.68 -0.45
CA PRO A 139 31.36 -17.32 0.96
C PRO A 139 32.46 -18.10 1.71
N PHE A 140 32.55 -19.42 1.51
CA PHE A 140 33.55 -20.24 2.20
C PHE A 140 34.98 -19.85 1.83
N ILE A 141 35.23 -19.58 0.54
CA ILE A 141 36.57 -19.18 0.11
C ILE A 141 36.93 -17.76 0.54
N ILE A 142 35.97 -16.82 0.58
CA ILE A 142 36.20 -15.46 1.11
C ILE A 142 36.49 -15.52 2.61
N ILE A 143 35.81 -16.39 3.36
CA ILE A 143 36.09 -16.63 4.78
C ILE A 143 37.53 -17.14 4.97
N GLU A 144 37.99 -18.06 4.14
CA GLU A 144 39.39 -18.52 4.18
C GLU A 144 40.36 -17.37 3.89
N MET A 145 40.12 -16.56 2.84
CA MET A 145 40.94 -15.37 2.55
C MET A 145 40.96 -14.37 3.70
N ARG A 146 39.88 -14.26 4.47
CA ARG A 146 39.80 -13.39 5.66
C ARG A 146 40.54 -13.94 6.87
N THR A 147 40.68 -15.26 6.96
CA THR A 147 41.30 -15.93 8.11
C THR A 147 42.75 -16.29 7.87
N THR A 148 43.21 -16.36 6.61
CA THR A 148 44.62 -16.58 6.28
C THR A 148 45.07 -15.78 5.06
N HIS A 149 46.26 -15.18 5.20
CA HIS A 149 46.94 -14.51 4.12
C HIS A 149 47.59 -15.53 3.18
N HIS A 150 47.20 -15.52 1.91
CA HIS A 150 47.75 -16.40 0.88
C HIS A 150 48.77 -15.65 0.01
N ARG A 151 49.90 -16.29 -0.30
CA ARG A 151 50.89 -15.71 -1.23
C ARG A 151 50.55 -16.08 -2.66
N TYR A 152 50.15 -15.08 -3.45
CA TYR A 152 49.91 -15.27 -4.88
C TYR A 152 51.23 -15.43 -5.64
N PRO A 153 51.27 -16.29 -6.68
CA PRO A 153 52.40 -16.32 -7.62
C PRO A 153 52.45 -15.02 -8.42
N SER A 154 53.56 -14.78 -9.14
CA SER A 154 53.64 -13.62 -10.03
C SER A 154 52.49 -13.64 -11.04
N ARG A 155 51.84 -12.49 -11.25
CA ARG A 155 50.62 -12.35 -12.05
C ARG A 155 50.67 -13.04 -13.41
N SER A 156 51.77 -12.95 -14.15
CA SER A 156 51.92 -13.60 -15.46
C SER A 156 51.86 -15.13 -15.35
N TRP A 157 52.60 -15.73 -14.41
CA TRP A 157 52.58 -17.17 -14.15
C TRP A 157 51.24 -17.66 -13.59
N GLY A 158 50.61 -16.88 -12.70
CA GLY A 158 49.29 -17.20 -12.18
C GLY A 158 48.22 -17.18 -13.27
N LEU A 159 48.18 -16.13 -14.10
CA LEU A 159 47.29 -16.05 -15.26
C LEU A 159 47.56 -17.17 -16.26
N ALA A 160 48.82 -17.50 -16.55
CA ALA A 160 49.17 -18.61 -17.43
C ALA A 160 48.66 -19.95 -16.90
N ALA A 161 48.75 -20.18 -15.57
CA ALA A 161 48.27 -21.40 -14.95
C ALA A 161 46.73 -21.50 -14.96
N VAL A 162 46.02 -20.40 -14.66
CA VAL A 162 44.55 -20.33 -14.77
C VAL A 162 44.11 -20.53 -16.22
N CYS A 163 44.83 -19.95 -17.18
CA CYS A 163 44.57 -20.11 -18.59
C CYS A 163 44.76 -21.57 -19.05
N CYS A 164 45.84 -22.22 -18.59
CA CYS A 164 46.11 -23.62 -18.87
C CYS A 164 44.99 -24.53 -18.35
N PHE A 165 44.51 -24.29 -17.12
CA PHE A 165 43.37 -25.01 -16.57
C PHE A 165 42.10 -24.81 -17.41
N GLY A 166 41.77 -23.55 -17.75
CA GLY A 166 40.60 -23.23 -18.56
C GLY A 166 40.63 -23.86 -19.96
N VAL A 167 41.79 -23.81 -20.64
CA VAL A 167 41.99 -24.49 -21.93
C VAL A 167 41.84 -26.00 -21.78
N GLY A 168 42.40 -26.60 -20.72
CA GLY A 168 42.23 -28.02 -20.43
C GLY A 168 40.75 -28.41 -20.27
N TYR A 169 39.97 -27.60 -19.57
CA TYR A 169 38.54 -27.84 -19.41
C TYR A 169 37.77 -27.64 -20.73
N ILE A 170 38.09 -26.62 -21.52
CA ILE A 170 37.49 -26.43 -22.85
C ILE A 170 37.75 -27.66 -23.74
N LEU A 171 39.01 -28.12 -23.83
CA LEU A 171 39.37 -29.32 -24.59
C LEU A 171 38.59 -30.54 -24.09
N TRP A 172 38.43 -30.68 -22.78
CA TRP A 172 37.62 -31.75 -22.20
C TRP A 172 36.14 -31.67 -22.64
N THR A 173 35.52 -30.48 -22.61
CA THR A 173 34.13 -30.33 -23.05
C THR A 173 33.94 -30.62 -24.53
N CYS A 174 34.90 -30.21 -25.37
CA CYS A 174 34.91 -30.51 -26.80
C CYS A 174 35.08 -32.02 -27.07
N TRP A 175 35.96 -32.68 -26.31
CA TRP A 175 36.16 -34.12 -26.40
C TRP A 175 34.91 -34.89 -26.00
N VAL A 176 34.25 -34.51 -24.90
CA VAL A 176 32.99 -35.13 -24.48
C VAL A 176 31.94 -35.02 -25.58
N HIS A 177 31.76 -33.84 -26.18
CA HIS A 177 30.85 -33.66 -27.31
C HIS A 177 31.23 -34.52 -28.53
N GLN A 178 32.53 -34.66 -28.84
CA GLN A 178 32.99 -35.51 -29.94
C GLN A 178 32.62 -36.99 -29.73
N VAL A 179 32.65 -37.47 -28.47
CA VAL A 179 32.35 -38.86 -28.14
C VAL A 179 30.83 -39.11 -28.00
N THR A 180 30.08 -38.17 -27.42
CA THR A 180 28.65 -38.37 -27.09
C THR A 180 27.69 -37.76 -28.11
N GLY A 181 28.16 -36.83 -28.94
CA GLY A 181 27.33 -35.99 -29.80
C GLY A 181 26.51 -34.93 -29.06
N VAL A 182 26.71 -34.75 -27.75
CA VAL A 182 25.92 -33.84 -26.91
C VAL A 182 26.83 -32.92 -26.11
N TRP A 183 26.57 -31.60 -26.15
CA TRP A 183 27.32 -30.64 -25.35
C TRP A 183 27.02 -30.79 -23.86
N VAL A 184 28.06 -30.60 -23.04
CA VAL A 184 27.95 -30.58 -21.58
C VAL A 184 26.96 -29.51 -21.09
N TYR A 185 26.96 -28.35 -21.76
CA TYR A 185 26.12 -27.21 -21.44
C TYR A 185 25.19 -26.88 -22.62
N PRO A 186 23.86 -26.85 -22.42
CA PRO A 186 22.89 -26.55 -23.49
C PRO A 186 23.16 -25.23 -24.24
N VAL A 187 23.75 -24.23 -23.56
CA VAL A 187 24.16 -22.97 -24.19
C VAL A 187 25.06 -23.16 -25.41
N LEU A 188 25.93 -24.18 -25.41
CA LEU A 188 26.87 -24.43 -26.50
C LEU A 188 26.19 -25.00 -27.75
N GLU A 189 25.09 -25.73 -27.58
CA GLU A 189 24.26 -26.24 -28.68
C GLU A 189 23.66 -25.07 -29.47
N ARG A 190 23.18 -24.05 -28.76
CA ARG A 190 22.49 -22.88 -29.36
C ARG A 190 23.42 -21.89 -30.07
N ILE A 191 24.75 -22.03 -29.93
CA ILE A 191 25.73 -21.09 -30.48
C ILE A 191 26.37 -21.68 -31.75
N ALA A 192 26.47 -20.89 -32.82
CA ALA A 192 27.13 -21.30 -34.06
C ALA A 192 28.64 -21.59 -33.86
N PRO A 193 29.28 -22.48 -34.65
CA PRO A 193 30.66 -22.91 -34.42
C PRO A 193 31.69 -21.78 -34.26
N VAL A 194 31.60 -20.72 -35.08
CA VAL A 194 32.50 -19.54 -34.99
C VAL A 194 32.23 -18.74 -33.72
N ALA A 195 30.96 -18.56 -33.35
CA ALA A 195 30.57 -17.86 -32.14
C ALA A 195 30.95 -18.63 -30.86
N ARG A 196 31.10 -19.97 -30.92
CA ARG A 196 31.62 -20.78 -29.80
C ARG A 196 33.07 -20.42 -29.48
N VAL A 197 33.91 -20.17 -30.50
CA VAL A 197 35.30 -19.74 -30.29
C VAL A 197 35.32 -18.40 -29.54
N ALA A 198 34.51 -17.43 -29.96
CA ALA A 198 34.38 -16.15 -29.27
C ALA A 198 33.85 -16.31 -27.83
N PHE A 199 32.86 -17.19 -27.62
CA PHE A 199 32.32 -17.50 -26.30
C PHE A 199 33.40 -18.10 -25.38
N PHE A 200 34.18 -19.07 -25.85
CA PHE A 200 35.28 -19.64 -25.09
C PHE A 200 36.36 -18.59 -24.78
N SER A 201 36.74 -17.75 -25.74
CA SER A 201 37.69 -16.65 -25.50
C SER A 201 37.18 -15.66 -24.45
N ALA A 202 35.88 -15.33 -24.47
CA ALA A 202 35.27 -14.47 -23.46
C ALA A 202 35.29 -15.12 -22.07
N MET A 203 34.93 -16.40 -21.95
CA MET A 203 34.99 -17.13 -20.68
C MET A 203 36.42 -17.23 -20.14
N MET A 204 37.42 -17.38 -21.03
CA MET A 204 38.84 -17.34 -20.65
C MET A 204 39.27 -15.97 -20.11
N ALA A 205 38.76 -14.88 -20.68
CA ALA A 205 39.00 -13.55 -20.14
C ALA A 205 38.35 -13.38 -18.76
N VAL A 206 37.12 -13.85 -18.58
CA VAL A 206 36.38 -13.75 -17.30
C VAL A 206 37.11 -14.49 -16.17
N ILE A 207 37.58 -15.72 -16.39
CA ILE A 207 38.34 -16.45 -15.35
C ILE A 207 39.69 -15.76 -15.03
N GLY A 208 40.33 -15.11 -16.02
CA GLY A 208 41.50 -14.26 -15.81
C GLY A 208 41.19 -13.02 -14.96
N VAL A 209 40.03 -12.39 -15.18
CA VAL A 209 39.56 -11.28 -14.32
C VAL A 209 39.37 -11.75 -12.89
N PHE A 210 38.80 -12.93 -12.66
CA PHE A 210 38.64 -13.47 -11.31
C PHE A 210 39.99 -13.76 -10.62
N TYR A 211 41.01 -14.19 -11.36
CA TYR A 211 42.37 -14.30 -10.79
C TYR A 211 42.87 -12.95 -10.28
N VAL A 212 42.78 -11.90 -11.10
CA VAL A 212 43.24 -10.54 -10.72
C VAL A 212 42.41 -10.01 -9.55
N LEU A 213 41.10 -10.24 -9.56
CA LEU A 213 40.23 -9.87 -8.46
C LEU A 213 40.61 -10.58 -7.16
N GLY A 214 40.97 -11.87 -7.22
CA GLY A 214 41.44 -12.64 -6.08
C GLY A 214 42.75 -12.08 -5.49
N GLU A 215 43.69 -11.72 -6.37
CA GLU A 215 44.95 -11.07 -5.97
C GLU A 215 44.70 -9.74 -5.26
N ILE A 216 43.86 -8.87 -5.84
CA ILE A 216 43.47 -7.56 -5.26
C ILE A 216 42.73 -7.74 -3.94
N LEU A 217 41.79 -8.69 -3.86
CA LEU A 217 41.01 -8.93 -2.66
C LEU A 217 41.89 -9.47 -1.53
N ASN A 218 42.83 -10.37 -1.84
CA ASN A 218 43.76 -10.92 -0.87
C ASN A 218 44.73 -9.85 -0.34
N SER A 219 45.27 -8.96 -1.19
CA SER A 219 46.09 -7.84 -0.73
C SER A 219 45.25 -6.85 0.08
N TYR A 220 44.04 -6.52 -0.37
CA TYR A 220 43.13 -5.60 0.33
C TYR A 220 42.75 -6.06 1.74
N ILE A 221 42.57 -7.37 1.96
CA ILE A 221 42.20 -7.92 3.27
C ILE A 221 43.35 -7.79 4.29
N TRP A 222 44.60 -7.95 3.86
CA TRP A 222 45.75 -8.12 4.75
C TRP A 222 46.75 -6.95 4.75
N GLU A 223 46.74 -6.10 3.72
CA GLU A 223 47.52 -4.87 3.67
C GLU A 223 46.72 -3.71 4.30
N LYS A 224 47.41 -2.78 4.97
CA LYS A 224 46.76 -1.69 5.73
C LYS A 224 45.87 -0.85 4.81
N PRO A 225 44.67 -0.43 5.26
CA PRO A 225 43.72 0.28 4.43
C PRO A 225 44.29 1.62 3.97
N HIS A 226 44.24 1.88 2.66
CA HIS A 226 44.45 3.22 2.13
C HIS A 226 43.35 4.15 2.66
N THR A 227 43.72 5.34 3.12
CA THR A 227 42.86 6.38 3.72
C THR A 227 41.54 6.61 2.96
N GLY A 228 41.53 6.46 1.63
CA GLY A 228 40.33 6.62 0.80
C GLY A 228 39.21 5.60 1.08
N VAL A 229 39.54 4.36 1.46
CA VAL A 229 38.50 3.32 1.70
C VAL A 229 37.88 3.46 3.08
N TYR A 230 38.65 3.89 4.08
CA TYR A 230 38.11 4.28 5.38
C TYR A 230 37.15 5.46 5.25
N LEU A 231 37.51 6.47 4.42
CA LEU A 231 36.64 7.61 4.14
C LEU A 231 35.36 7.17 3.40
N LEU A 232 35.46 6.26 2.42
CA LEU A 232 34.31 5.73 1.69
C LEU A 232 33.37 4.91 2.60
N GLY A 233 33.93 4.04 3.46
CA GLY A 233 33.15 3.28 4.43
C GLY A 233 32.45 4.17 5.45
N LYS A 234 33.14 5.21 5.94
CA LYS A 234 32.57 6.21 6.85
C LYS A 234 31.48 7.04 6.17
N TYR A 235 31.68 7.43 4.90
CA TYR A 235 30.68 8.13 4.10
C TYR A 235 29.44 7.26 3.87
N ALA A 236 29.62 5.98 3.50
CA ALA A 236 28.52 5.04 3.33
C ALA A 236 27.73 4.86 4.63
N GLN A 237 28.40 4.71 5.78
CA GLN A 237 27.73 4.62 7.09
C GLN A 237 26.93 5.88 7.44
N ILE A 238 27.49 7.06 7.17
CA ILE A 238 26.80 8.34 7.37
C ILE A 238 25.57 8.40 6.46
N LYS A 239 25.71 8.06 5.17
CA LYS A 239 24.60 8.07 4.22
C LYS A 239 23.51 7.07 4.56
N PHE A 240 23.85 5.86 4.99
CA PHE A 240 22.85 4.88 5.45
C PHE A 240 22.10 5.38 6.67
N ARG A 241 22.79 5.99 7.63
CA ARG A 241 22.15 6.59 8.81
C ARG A 241 21.25 7.76 8.41
N GLU A 242 21.71 8.65 7.54
CA GLU A 242 20.89 9.76 7.03
C GLU A 242 19.61 9.26 6.32
N ILE A 243 19.71 8.19 5.52
CA ILE A 243 18.54 7.59 4.86
C ILE A 243 17.59 7.00 5.90
N GLN A 244 18.10 6.25 6.89
CA GLN A 244 17.28 5.68 7.96
C GLN A 244 16.62 6.76 8.82
N GLU A 245 17.34 7.83 9.15
CA GLU A 245 16.82 8.98 9.91
C GLU A 245 15.76 9.72 9.10
N ARG A 246 15.95 9.88 7.79
CA ARG A 246 14.96 10.49 6.89
C ARG A 246 13.69 9.65 6.79
N GLU A 247 13.82 8.35 6.51
CA GLU A 247 12.69 7.42 6.46
C GLU A 247 11.93 7.38 7.80
N ALA A 248 12.65 7.34 8.93
CA ALA A 248 12.05 7.39 10.26
C ALA A 248 11.31 8.71 10.51
N THR A 249 11.86 9.84 10.06
CA THR A 249 11.24 11.17 10.18
C THR A 249 9.98 11.28 9.34
N GLU A 250 10.03 10.83 8.08
CA GLU A 250 8.88 10.77 7.17
C GLU A 250 7.78 9.88 7.75
N TYR A 251 8.14 8.70 8.27
CA TYR A 251 7.21 7.78 8.92
C TYR A 251 6.53 8.40 10.15
N ILE A 252 7.30 9.08 11.02
CA ILE A 252 6.74 9.76 12.21
C ILE A 252 5.82 10.91 11.79
N ALA A 253 6.18 11.68 10.77
CA ALA A 253 5.36 12.77 10.26
C ALA A 253 4.02 12.25 9.69
N GLN A 254 4.06 11.19 8.89
CA GLN A 254 2.87 10.55 8.34
C GLN A 254 1.99 9.96 9.44
N ALA A 255 2.57 9.26 10.42
CA ALA A 255 1.83 8.71 11.56
C ALA A 255 1.16 9.79 12.41
N ARG A 256 1.84 10.92 12.64
CA ARG A 256 1.29 12.07 13.38
C ARG A 256 0.12 12.71 12.65
N ARG A 257 0.24 12.91 11.34
CA ARG A 257 -0.83 13.43 10.49
C ARG A 257 -2.06 12.51 10.54
N GLN A 258 -1.85 11.20 10.37
CA GLN A 258 -2.92 10.21 10.42
C GLN A 258 -3.63 10.21 11.77
N PHE A 259 -2.88 10.26 12.89
CA PHE A 259 -3.47 10.33 14.23
C PHE A 259 -4.32 11.59 14.42
N HIS A 260 -3.84 12.75 13.96
CA HIS A 260 -4.59 14.00 14.03
C HIS A 260 -5.86 13.94 13.16
N PHE A 261 -5.76 13.40 11.95
CA PHE A 261 -6.91 13.19 11.05
C PHE A 261 -7.98 12.30 11.69
N GLU A 262 -7.60 11.16 12.28
CA GLU A 262 -8.55 10.25 12.95
C GLU A 262 -9.21 10.89 14.18
N SER A 263 -8.46 11.71 14.92
CA SER A 263 -9.04 12.51 16.00
C SER A 263 -10.05 13.52 15.45
N ASN A 264 -9.72 14.19 14.35
CA ASN A 264 -10.59 15.15 13.68
C ASN A 264 -11.89 14.49 13.18
N GLN A 265 -11.82 13.27 12.64
CA GLN A 265 -13.02 12.54 12.20
C GLN A 265 -13.94 12.20 13.36
N ARG A 266 -13.39 11.88 14.54
CA ARG A 266 -14.18 11.64 15.76
C ARG A 266 -14.88 12.91 16.22
N THR A 267 -14.18 14.05 16.21
CA THR A 267 -14.78 15.36 16.49
C THR A 267 -15.92 15.64 15.52
N CYS A 268 -15.71 15.46 14.21
CA CYS A 268 -16.74 15.65 13.19
C CYS A 268 -17.98 14.77 13.41
N ASN A 269 -17.80 13.49 13.75
CA ASN A 269 -18.92 12.61 14.05
C ASN A 269 -19.74 13.13 15.24
N MET A 270 -19.06 13.57 16.31
CA MET A 270 -19.74 14.13 17.48
C MET A 270 -20.45 15.46 17.15
N THR A 271 -19.83 16.33 16.35
CA THR A 271 -20.43 17.60 15.93
C THR A 271 -21.69 17.36 15.11
N VAL A 272 -21.67 16.44 14.13
CA VAL A 272 -22.86 16.06 13.36
C VAL A 272 -23.98 15.64 14.30
N LEU A 273 -23.72 14.69 15.20
CA LEU A 273 -24.73 14.18 16.14
C LEU A 273 -25.30 15.28 17.05
N SER A 274 -24.46 16.23 17.49
CA SER A 274 -24.89 17.37 18.31
C SER A 274 -25.73 18.41 17.56
N MET A 275 -25.57 18.52 16.24
CA MET A 275 -26.27 19.50 15.40
C MET A 275 -27.58 18.96 14.81
N LEU A 276 -27.78 17.64 14.79
CA LEU A 276 -29.03 17.00 14.34
C LEU A 276 -30.29 17.48 15.07
N PRO A 277 -30.31 17.66 16.41
CA PRO A 277 -31.49 18.21 17.09
C PRO A 277 -31.86 19.60 16.59
N ALA A 278 -30.87 20.49 16.44
CA ALA A 278 -31.09 21.85 15.95
C ALA A 278 -31.63 21.84 14.51
N LEU A 279 -31.07 20.98 13.65
CA LEU A 279 -31.57 20.79 12.29
C LEU A 279 -33.02 20.28 12.29
N LYS A 280 -33.31 19.26 13.11
CA LYS A 280 -34.66 18.70 13.25
C LYS A 280 -35.65 19.76 13.71
N GLU A 281 -35.30 20.53 14.73
CA GLU A 281 -36.14 21.59 15.27
C GLU A 281 -36.42 22.68 14.23
N ALA A 282 -35.39 23.11 13.48
CA ALA A 282 -35.55 24.08 12.41
C ALA A 282 -36.51 23.59 11.31
N ILE A 283 -36.38 22.32 10.89
CA ILE A 283 -37.28 21.69 9.92
C ILE A 283 -38.71 21.60 10.47
N VAL A 284 -38.89 21.08 11.70
CA VAL A 284 -40.22 20.90 12.30
C VAL A 284 -40.93 22.24 12.52
N THR A 285 -40.18 23.28 12.88
CA THR A 285 -40.73 24.62 13.09
C THR A 285 -41.25 25.22 11.78
N GLN A 286 -40.51 25.09 10.69
CA GLN A 286 -40.93 25.61 9.37
C GLN A 286 -41.98 24.72 8.68
N LEU A 287 -41.99 23.42 8.96
CA LEU A 287 -42.87 22.41 8.36
C LEU A 287 -43.70 21.67 9.44
N ASN A 288 -44.52 22.44 10.16
CA ASN A 288 -45.26 21.97 11.33
C ASN A 288 -46.50 21.12 10.96
N SER A 289 -46.28 19.83 10.74
CA SER A 289 -47.35 18.85 10.47
C SER A 289 -48.21 18.51 11.69
N GLU A 290 -47.67 18.69 12.89
CA GLU A 290 -48.28 18.33 14.17
C GLU A 290 -49.46 19.26 14.49
N SER A 291 -49.34 20.54 14.13
CA SER A 291 -50.41 21.53 14.19
C SER A 291 -51.61 21.13 13.32
N LEU A 292 -51.36 20.71 12.07
CA LEU A 292 -52.38 20.23 11.14
C LEU A 292 -53.02 18.93 11.62
N THR A 293 -52.22 18.00 12.13
CA THR A 293 -52.71 16.74 12.71
C THR A 293 -53.61 16.99 13.93
N THR A 294 -53.28 18.00 14.75
CA THR A 294 -54.09 18.41 15.90
C THR A 294 -55.40 19.07 15.45
N LEU A 295 -55.34 19.91 14.42
CA LEU A 295 -56.52 20.50 13.81
C LEU A 295 -57.44 19.41 13.22
N LEU A 296 -56.91 18.37 12.58
CA LEU A 296 -57.72 17.25 12.09
C LEU A 296 -58.45 16.49 13.20
N LYS A 297 -57.87 16.40 14.41
CA LYS A 297 -58.50 15.75 15.57
C LYS A 297 -59.73 16.51 16.07
N SER A 298 -59.79 17.84 15.90
CA SER A 298 -60.95 18.65 16.31
C SER A 298 -62.15 18.59 15.34
N LYS A 299 -62.05 17.79 14.26
CA LYS A 299 -63.08 17.61 13.23
C LYS A 299 -63.56 18.94 12.58
N PRO A 300 -62.64 19.70 11.96
CA PRO A 300 -62.94 20.97 11.32
C PRO A 300 -63.77 20.77 10.04
N ALA A 301 -64.49 21.82 9.63
CA ALA A 301 -65.32 21.79 8.42
C ALA A 301 -64.48 21.62 7.14
N ASN A 302 -63.28 22.21 7.08
CA ASN A 302 -62.36 22.16 5.94
C ASN A 302 -61.38 20.97 6.01
N LYS A 303 -61.86 19.80 6.42
CA LYS A 303 -61.03 18.59 6.60
C LYS A 303 -60.21 18.22 5.36
N LEU A 304 -60.78 18.35 4.17
CA LEU A 304 -60.11 17.97 2.92
C LEU A 304 -58.90 18.86 2.64
N GLU A 305 -59.05 20.19 2.76
CA GLU A 305 -57.96 21.16 2.56
C GLU A 305 -56.79 20.88 3.50
N ILE A 306 -57.08 20.59 4.78
CA ILE A 306 -56.03 20.28 5.77
C ILE A 306 -55.30 18.98 5.42
N TRP A 307 -55.97 17.98 4.85
CA TRP A 307 -55.30 16.76 4.37
C TRP A 307 -54.43 17.00 3.14
N GLU A 308 -54.85 17.89 2.24
CA GLU A 308 -54.04 18.29 1.08
C GLU A 308 -52.79 19.08 1.53
N ASP A 309 -52.92 20.00 2.49
CA ASP A 309 -51.77 20.69 3.09
C ASP A 309 -50.84 19.71 3.81
N LEU A 310 -51.40 18.76 4.57
CA LEU A 310 -50.62 17.75 5.27
C LEU A 310 -49.86 16.85 4.29
N LYS A 311 -50.46 16.50 3.13
CA LYS A 311 -49.79 15.76 2.06
C LYS A 311 -48.50 16.47 1.62
N ILE A 312 -48.60 17.76 1.30
CA ILE A 312 -47.47 18.54 0.81
C ILE A 312 -46.40 18.72 1.91
N ILE A 313 -46.82 19.07 3.13
CA ILE A 313 -45.89 19.29 4.25
C ILE A 313 -45.17 18.01 4.63
N SER A 314 -45.86 16.86 4.71
CA SER A 314 -45.23 15.59 5.10
C SER A 314 -44.16 15.14 4.12
N PHE A 315 -44.42 15.21 2.82
CA PHE A 315 -43.42 14.86 1.80
C PHE A 315 -42.27 15.87 1.76
N THR A 316 -42.58 17.17 1.78
CA THR A 316 -41.55 18.23 1.81
C THR A 316 -40.63 18.04 3.01
N ARG A 317 -41.20 17.79 4.19
CA ARG A 317 -40.45 17.63 5.44
C ARG A 317 -39.47 16.47 5.38
N THR A 318 -39.90 15.33 4.87
CA THR A 318 -39.05 14.14 4.79
C THR A 318 -37.96 14.28 3.75
N ILE A 319 -38.27 14.87 2.58
CA ILE A 319 -37.30 15.11 1.52
C ILE A 319 -36.24 16.12 1.98
N VAL A 320 -36.67 17.24 2.58
CA VAL A 320 -35.75 18.24 3.17
C VAL A 320 -34.89 17.60 4.26
N ALA A 321 -35.44 16.73 5.11
CA ALA A 321 -34.67 16.04 6.14
C ALA A 321 -33.53 15.18 5.54
N VAL A 322 -33.78 14.46 4.44
CA VAL A 322 -32.73 13.70 3.75
C VAL A 322 -31.64 14.63 3.18
N TYR A 323 -32.05 15.66 2.42
CA TYR A 323 -31.11 16.61 1.81
C TYR A 323 -30.24 17.32 2.84
N SER A 324 -30.87 18.00 3.80
CA SER A 324 -30.20 18.79 4.82
C SER A 324 -29.31 17.93 5.73
N THR A 325 -29.68 16.68 6.02
CA THR A 325 -28.82 15.77 6.79
C THR A 325 -27.58 15.36 6.01
N CYS A 326 -27.71 15.03 4.72
CA CYS A 326 -26.56 14.73 3.85
C CYS A 326 -25.64 15.95 3.71
N MET A 327 -26.24 17.12 3.48
CA MET A 327 -25.57 18.41 3.40
C MET A 327 -24.79 18.74 4.68
N LEU A 328 -25.41 18.57 5.86
CA LEU A 328 -24.78 18.78 7.16
C LEU A 328 -23.55 17.88 7.35
N VAL A 329 -23.66 16.59 7.02
CA VAL A 329 -22.55 15.64 7.13
C VAL A 329 -21.38 16.05 6.25
N VAL A 330 -21.61 16.31 4.96
CA VAL A 330 -20.51 16.60 4.03
C VAL A 330 -19.93 18.00 4.29
N LEU A 331 -20.75 19.00 4.63
CA LEU A 331 -20.27 20.34 4.98
C LEU A 331 -19.39 20.32 6.23
N LEU A 332 -19.79 19.61 7.30
CA LEU A 332 -18.97 19.48 8.50
C LEU A 332 -17.67 18.73 8.22
N ARG A 333 -17.67 17.74 7.31
CA ARG A 333 -16.43 17.10 6.85
C ARG A 333 -15.52 18.09 6.14
N VAL A 334 -16.03 18.97 5.28
CA VAL A 334 -15.21 20.01 4.66
C VAL A 334 -14.67 20.97 5.73
N GLN A 335 -15.56 21.57 6.52
CA GLN A 335 -15.19 22.60 7.49
C GLN A 335 -14.17 22.14 8.51
N LEU A 336 -14.42 20.98 9.15
CA LEU A 336 -13.54 20.45 10.18
C LEU A 336 -12.20 19.96 9.63
N ASN A 337 -12.13 19.47 8.39
CA ASN A 337 -10.85 19.04 7.81
C ASN A 337 -10.01 20.22 7.29
N ILE A 338 -10.64 21.30 6.80
CA ILE A 338 -9.94 22.56 6.50
C ILE A 338 -9.33 23.11 7.80
N ILE A 339 -10.15 23.40 8.82
CA ILE A 339 -9.65 24.00 10.07
C ILE A 339 -8.69 23.05 10.81
N GLY A 340 -8.94 21.74 10.76
CA GLY A 340 -8.05 20.73 11.32
C GLY A 340 -6.68 20.69 10.62
N GLY A 341 -6.62 20.99 9.33
CA GLY A 341 -5.37 21.11 8.57
C GLY A 341 -4.56 22.33 9.02
N TYR A 342 -5.20 23.49 9.15
CA TYR A 342 -4.59 24.70 9.69
C TYR A 342 -4.07 24.51 11.13
N LEU A 343 -4.85 23.83 11.99
CA LEU A 343 -4.42 23.49 13.35
C LEU A 343 -3.23 22.53 13.38
N TYR A 344 -3.17 21.60 12.42
CA TYR A 344 -2.01 20.73 12.28
C TYR A 344 -0.76 21.53 11.89
N LEU A 345 -0.90 22.49 10.96
CA LEU A 345 0.19 23.38 10.55
C LEU A 345 0.68 24.22 11.73
N ASP A 346 -0.22 24.87 12.48
CA ASP A 346 0.11 25.66 13.68
C ASP A 346 0.88 24.84 14.74
N ASN A 347 0.53 23.56 14.89
CA ASN A 347 1.23 22.65 15.81
C ASN A 347 2.56 22.10 15.26
N SER A 348 2.72 22.03 13.94
CA SER A 348 3.89 21.43 13.27
C SER A 348 5.04 22.42 13.04
N VAL A 349 4.75 23.69 12.78
CA VAL A 349 5.75 24.73 12.46
C VAL A 349 6.62 25.10 13.68
N GLY A 350 6.28 24.63 14.87
CA GLY A 350 7.06 24.90 16.08
C GLY A 350 6.96 26.36 16.51
N LYS A 351 7.25 26.62 17.79
CA LYS A 351 7.17 27.96 18.41
C LYS A 351 8.21 28.97 17.90
N SER A 352 8.69 28.84 16.66
CA SER A 352 9.55 29.80 15.98
C SER A 352 8.70 30.85 15.28
N THR A 353 8.28 31.84 16.06
CA THR A 353 8.08 33.24 15.64
C THR A 353 7.23 33.50 14.38
N THR A 354 5.97 33.05 14.34
CA THR A 354 4.95 33.68 13.49
C THR A 354 3.56 33.46 14.09
N THR A 355 2.66 34.43 13.94
CA THR A 355 1.28 34.46 14.43
C THR A 355 0.53 33.14 14.13
N LEU A 356 -0.22 32.60 15.10
CA LEU A 356 -1.09 31.43 14.89
C LEU A 356 -2.05 31.73 13.73
N LEU A 357 -2.17 30.80 12.78
CA LEU A 357 -3.04 30.98 11.61
C LEU A 357 -4.52 30.85 12.00
N ALA A 358 -4.86 29.93 12.90
CA ALA A 358 -6.22 29.66 13.32
C ALA A 358 -6.39 29.72 14.85
N PRO A 359 -6.34 30.91 15.47
CA PRO A 359 -6.62 31.06 16.90
C PRO A 359 -8.10 30.73 17.24
N PRO A 360 -8.45 30.50 18.52
CA PRO A 360 -9.78 30.00 18.92
C PRO A 360 -10.95 30.89 18.49
N ASP A 361 -10.76 32.20 18.43
CA ASP A 361 -11.71 33.19 17.92
C ASP A 361 -12.01 32.99 16.42
N VAL A 362 -10.97 32.82 15.60
CA VAL A 362 -11.11 32.50 14.17
C VAL A 362 -11.78 31.15 13.97
N GLN A 363 -11.42 30.13 14.77
CA GLN A 363 -12.07 28.81 14.71
C GLN A 363 -13.58 28.92 14.98
N GLN A 364 -13.97 29.63 16.04
CA GLN A 364 -15.37 29.79 16.42
C GLN A 364 -16.14 30.59 15.37
N GLN A 365 -15.56 31.70 14.89
CA GLN A 365 -16.19 32.54 13.87
C GLN A 365 -16.39 31.76 12.56
N TYR A 366 -15.37 31.04 12.09
CA TYR A 366 -15.46 30.21 10.89
C TYR A 366 -16.51 29.11 11.02
N LEU A 367 -16.50 28.33 12.12
CA LEU A 367 -17.46 27.25 12.34
C LEU A 367 -18.90 27.77 12.53
N SER A 368 -19.10 29.04 12.89
CA SER A 368 -20.43 29.64 12.97
C SER A 368 -21.13 29.78 11.61
N SER A 369 -20.40 29.71 10.49
CA SER A 369 -20.98 29.75 9.15
C SER A 369 -21.96 28.60 8.86
N ILE A 370 -21.91 27.51 9.64
CA ILE A 370 -22.90 26.43 9.62
C ILE A 370 -24.34 26.91 9.85
N GLN A 371 -24.49 28.08 10.48
CA GLN A 371 -25.80 28.71 10.72
C GLN A 371 -26.54 29.02 9.41
N HIS A 372 -25.83 29.26 8.30
CA HIS A 372 -26.48 29.48 7.01
C HIS A 372 -27.29 28.24 6.57
N LEU A 373 -26.69 27.05 6.67
CA LEU A 373 -27.38 25.78 6.38
C LEU A 373 -28.56 25.54 7.33
N LEU A 374 -28.49 25.97 8.58
CA LEU A 374 -29.57 25.80 9.56
C LEU A 374 -30.63 26.93 9.52
N GLY A 375 -30.36 28.01 8.79
CA GLY A 375 -31.18 29.21 8.69
C GLY A 375 -31.68 29.43 7.25
N ASP A 376 -31.19 30.49 6.61
CA ASP A 376 -31.66 30.95 5.30
C ASP A 376 -31.52 29.88 4.20
N GLY A 377 -30.40 29.14 4.19
CA GLY A 377 -30.16 28.04 3.25
C GLY A 377 -31.20 26.93 3.39
N LEU A 378 -31.61 26.59 4.62
CA LEU A 378 -32.69 25.63 4.86
C LEU A 378 -34.05 26.17 4.39
N THR A 379 -34.34 27.44 4.64
CA THR A 379 -35.60 28.07 4.23
C THR A 379 -35.74 28.10 2.70
N GLU A 380 -34.65 28.40 1.99
CA GLU A 380 -34.63 28.36 0.53
C GLU A 380 -34.78 26.93 0.00
N LEU A 381 -34.06 25.96 0.60
CA LEU A 381 -34.21 24.54 0.27
C LEU A 381 -35.64 24.05 0.47
N ILE A 382 -36.28 24.41 1.59
CA ILE A 382 -37.68 24.09 1.87
C ILE A 382 -38.58 24.66 0.77
N THR A 383 -38.34 25.90 0.34
CA THR A 383 -39.14 26.56 -0.69
C THR A 383 -39.06 25.82 -2.04
N VAL A 384 -37.85 25.46 -2.46
CA VAL A 384 -37.62 24.71 -3.71
C VAL A 384 -38.22 23.31 -3.65
N VAL A 385 -37.98 22.57 -2.56
CA VAL A 385 -38.54 21.23 -2.37
C VAL A 385 -40.07 21.28 -2.31
N LYS A 386 -40.65 22.23 -1.58
CA LYS A 386 -42.11 22.38 -1.46
C LYS A 386 -42.74 22.63 -2.82
N LYS A 387 -42.10 23.44 -3.67
CA LYS A 387 -42.55 23.71 -5.04
C LYS A 387 -42.54 22.43 -5.89
N ALA A 388 -41.47 21.64 -5.83
CA ALA A 388 -41.38 20.37 -6.57
C ALA A 388 -42.39 19.34 -6.06
N VAL A 389 -42.59 19.25 -4.74
CA VAL A 389 -43.62 18.39 -4.14
C VAL A 389 -45.03 18.84 -4.57
N GLN A 390 -45.30 20.13 -4.60
CA GLN A 390 -46.59 20.67 -5.08
C GLN A 390 -46.83 20.36 -6.56
N SER A 391 -45.79 20.48 -7.39
CA SER A 391 -45.82 20.14 -8.82
C SER A 391 -46.15 18.66 -9.05
N SER A 392 -45.50 17.77 -8.29
CA SER A 392 -45.66 16.31 -8.46
C SER A 392 -46.91 15.74 -7.79
N LEU A 393 -47.27 16.21 -6.58
CA LEU A 393 -48.33 15.63 -5.76
C LEU A 393 -49.62 16.46 -5.71
N GLY A 394 -49.61 17.71 -6.19
CA GLY A 394 -50.73 18.63 -6.03
C GLY A 394 -52.03 18.12 -6.63
N SER A 395 -51.98 17.51 -7.82
CA SER A 395 -53.14 16.96 -8.53
C SER A 395 -53.51 15.52 -8.12
N VAL A 396 -52.65 14.84 -7.35
CA VAL A 396 -52.83 13.43 -6.96
C VAL A 396 -53.90 13.32 -5.87
N SER A 397 -54.87 12.43 -6.07
CA SER A 397 -55.96 12.21 -5.11
C SER A 397 -55.49 11.48 -3.85
N LEU A 398 -55.98 11.89 -2.67
CA LEU A 398 -55.74 11.19 -1.41
C LEU A 398 -56.20 9.73 -1.39
N LYS A 399 -57.12 9.36 -2.30
CA LYS A 399 -57.65 7.99 -2.44
C LYS A 399 -56.83 7.12 -3.39
N GLU A 400 -55.95 7.72 -4.18
CA GLU A 400 -55.10 6.99 -5.11
C GLU A 400 -54.20 6.03 -4.33
N THR A 401 -54.05 4.81 -4.84
CA THR A 401 -53.29 3.75 -4.19
C THR A 401 -51.97 3.57 -4.91
N TRP A 402 -50.88 3.57 -4.15
CA TRP A 402 -49.53 3.37 -4.68
C TRP A 402 -48.87 2.16 -4.05
N SER A 403 -48.12 1.44 -4.87
CA SER A 403 -47.09 0.49 -4.50
C SER A 403 -45.82 1.21 -4.01
N LEU A 404 -44.91 0.47 -3.38
CA LEU A 404 -43.60 1.00 -2.99
C LEU A 404 -42.80 1.52 -4.20
N LEU A 405 -42.90 0.83 -5.34
CA LEU A 405 -42.20 1.21 -6.57
C LEU A 405 -42.72 2.54 -7.14
N GLU A 406 -44.03 2.74 -7.14
CA GLU A 406 -44.63 4.01 -7.58
C GLU A 406 -44.23 5.15 -6.64
N LEU A 407 -44.17 4.90 -5.33
CA LEU A 407 -43.68 5.89 -4.37
C LEU A 407 -42.20 6.25 -4.60
N GLU A 408 -41.35 5.25 -4.86
CA GLU A 408 -39.95 5.46 -5.21
C GLU A 408 -39.80 6.29 -6.49
N GLN A 409 -40.59 6.00 -7.53
CA GLN A 409 -40.60 6.78 -8.77
C GLN A 409 -41.01 8.24 -8.54
N GLN A 410 -42.02 8.48 -7.71
CA GLN A 410 -42.43 9.84 -7.34
C GLN A 410 -41.33 10.59 -6.58
N LEU A 411 -40.64 9.94 -5.64
CA LEU A 411 -39.49 10.53 -4.95
C LEU A 411 -38.37 10.87 -5.93
N ASN A 412 -38.08 10.00 -6.90
CA ASN A 412 -37.07 10.25 -7.92
C ASN A 412 -37.44 11.40 -8.87
N TRP A 413 -38.72 11.56 -9.24
CA TRP A 413 -39.16 12.72 -10.03
C TRP A 413 -39.03 14.02 -9.26
N ILE A 414 -39.49 14.06 -8.01
CA ILE A 414 -39.32 15.24 -7.15
C ILE A 414 -37.84 15.58 -7.00
N ARG A 415 -37.00 14.55 -6.80
CA ARG A 415 -35.54 14.73 -6.71
C ARG A 415 -34.95 15.32 -7.98
N ALA A 416 -35.31 14.79 -9.15
CA ALA A 416 -34.87 15.32 -10.43
C ALA A 416 -35.33 16.77 -10.62
N GLU A 417 -36.55 17.12 -10.21
CA GLU A 417 -37.03 18.51 -10.27
C GLU A 417 -36.25 19.42 -9.32
N VAL A 418 -35.95 19.02 -8.09
CA VAL A 418 -35.14 19.82 -7.15
C VAL A 418 -33.72 20.04 -7.68
N GLU A 419 -33.06 18.97 -8.14
CA GLU A 419 -31.69 19.03 -8.64
C GLU A 419 -31.58 19.75 -10.01
N ALA A 420 -32.64 19.78 -10.81
CA ALA A 420 -32.67 20.49 -12.11
C ALA A 420 -33.20 21.93 -12.03
N SER A 421 -34.13 22.22 -11.11
CA SER A 421 -34.76 23.54 -10.95
C SER A 421 -33.88 24.54 -10.21
N SER A 422 -32.90 24.04 -9.45
CA SER A 422 -31.90 24.89 -8.84
C SER A 422 -31.04 25.53 -9.94
N ARG A 423 -31.29 26.81 -10.24
CA ARG A 423 -30.42 27.61 -11.11
C ARG A 423 -28.98 27.69 -10.59
N ARG A 424 -28.77 27.32 -9.32
CA ARG A 424 -27.52 27.35 -8.59
C ARG A 424 -27.14 25.93 -8.15
N SER A 425 -25.86 25.66 -7.95
CA SER A 425 -25.41 24.36 -7.43
C SER A 425 -26.02 24.08 -6.04
N LEU A 426 -26.10 22.81 -5.62
CA LEU A 426 -26.53 22.45 -4.26
C LEU A 426 -25.63 23.08 -3.17
N SER A 427 -24.41 23.53 -3.54
CA SER A 427 -23.51 24.30 -2.67
C SER A 427 -24.15 25.61 -2.18
N TRP A 428 -25.10 26.17 -2.93
CA TRP A 428 -25.82 27.40 -2.57
C TRP A 428 -26.52 27.32 -1.21
N TYR A 429 -27.06 26.15 -0.85
CA TYR A 429 -27.78 25.98 0.41
C TYR A 429 -26.86 25.80 1.63
N LEU A 430 -25.55 25.61 1.39
CA LEU A 430 -24.58 25.23 2.41
C LEU A 430 -23.86 26.42 3.02
N LEU A 431 -23.56 27.42 2.19
CA LEU A 431 -22.76 28.57 2.58
C LEU A 431 -23.25 29.81 1.86
N ALA A 432 -23.28 30.94 2.57
CA ALA A 432 -23.65 32.23 2.01
C ALA A 432 -22.68 32.64 0.88
N ASP A 433 -23.23 33.28 -0.16
CA ASP A 433 -22.47 33.80 -1.30
C ASP A 433 -21.41 34.81 -0.87
N ASP A 434 -20.37 34.99 -1.68
CA ASP A 434 -19.35 36.02 -1.43
C ASP A 434 -19.90 37.44 -1.64
N GLU A 435 -20.92 37.60 -2.48
CA GLU A 435 -21.66 38.85 -2.69
C GLU A 435 -22.55 39.26 -1.50
N ASN A 436 -22.83 38.36 -0.55
CA ASN A 436 -23.64 38.67 0.63
C ASN A 436 -22.85 39.50 1.65
N VAL A 437 -23.56 40.27 2.49
CA VAL A 437 -22.93 41.04 3.58
C VAL A 437 -22.15 40.09 4.49
N LEU A 438 -20.90 40.44 4.84
CA LEU A 438 -20.02 39.57 5.63
C LEU A 438 -20.69 39.04 6.91
N ALA A 439 -21.49 39.86 7.58
CA ALA A 439 -22.23 39.49 8.79
C ALA A 439 -23.21 38.31 8.59
N ASP A 440 -23.69 38.08 7.37
CA ASP A 440 -24.58 36.97 7.02
C ASP A 440 -23.78 35.69 6.70
N GLN A 441 -22.48 35.80 6.46
CA GLN A 441 -21.60 34.67 6.16
C GLN A 441 -21.09 33.96 7.42
N ALA A 442 -20.83 34.72 8.49
CA ALA A 442 -20.45 34.19 9.80
C ALA A 442 -20.76 35.21 10.91
N CYS A 443 -20.95 34.71 12.13
CA CYS A 443 -21.34 35.52 13.29
C CYS A 443 -20.30 36.63 13.57
N GLY A 444 -20.71 37.88 13.38
CA GLY A 444 -19.88 39.06 13.67
C GLY A 444 -18.69 39.26 12.72
N LEU A 445 -18.74 38.71 11.51
CA LEU A 445 -17.67 38.84 10.51
C LEU A 445 -17.55 40.27 9.97
N THR A 446 -16.31 40.78 9.97
CA THR A 446 -15.94 42.10 9.46
C THR A 446 -14.81 42.02 8.44
N ASP A 447 -14.56 43.10 7.69
CA ASP A 447 -13.47 43.16 6.71
C ASP A 447 -12.06 42.95 7.32
N ASN A 448 -11.94 43.11 8.65
CA ASN A 448 -10.67 42.91 9.36
C ASN A 448 -10.36 41.44 9.63
N ASP A 449 -11.34 40.55 9.50
CA ASP A 449 -11.23 39.12 9.83
C ASP A 449 -10.67 38.32 8.63
N ILE A 450 -9.50 38.74 8.15
CA ILE A 450 -8.87 38.27 6.90
C ILE A 450 -8.74 36.73 6.87
N MET A 451 -8.36 36.12 7.99
CA MET A 451 -8.19 34.66 8.07
C MET A 451 -9.52 33.91 7.98
N THR A 452 -10.58 34.40 8.63
CA THR A 452 -11.91 33.79 8.54
C THR A 452 -12.45 33.91 7.13
N ILE A 453 -12.30 35.08 6.49
CA ILE A 453 -12.69 35.29 5.08
C ILE A 453 -11.94 34.32 4.15
N LYS A 454 -10.63 34.15 4.37
CA LYS A 454 -9.81 33.19 3.61
C LYS A 454 -10.34 31.76 3.76
N LEU A 455 -10.61 31.30 4.98
CA LEU A 455 -11.16 29.96 5.23
C LEU A 455 -12.53 29.75 4.57
N LEU A 456 -13.38 30.77 4.58
CA LEU A 456 -14.69 30.73 3.90
C LEU A 456 -14.53 30.62 2.38
N ASN A 457 -13.59 31.35 1.79
CA ASN A 457 -13.30 31.25 0.35
C ASN A 457 -12.75 29.88 -0.03
N GLU A 458 -11.79 29.35 0.73
CA GLU A 458 -11.29 27.98 0.52
C GLU A 458 -12.41 26.93 0.69
N THR A 459 -13.40 27.20 1.56
CA THR A 459 -14.59 26.36 1.69
C THR A 459 -15.45 26.44 0.44
N ARG A 460 -15.72 27.63 -0.10
CA ARG A 460 -16.47 27.81 -1.36
C ARG A 460 -15.82 27.05 -2.50
N ASP A 461 -14.51 27.20 -2.67
CA ASP A 461 -13.73 26.48 -3.69
C ASP A 461 -13.89 24.95 -3.54
N MET A 462 -13.86 24.44 -2.31
CA MET A 462 -14.10 23.02 -2.05
C MET A 462 -15.55 22.59 -2.33
N LEU A 463 -16.55 23.41 -2.01
CA LEU A 463 -17.96 23.12 -2.26
C LEU A 463 -18.32 23.15 -3.74
N ASP A 464 -17.63 23.95 -4.55
CA ASP A 464 -17.82 24.00 -6.01
C ASP A 464 -16.98 22.96 -6.76
N SER A 465 -16.14 22.19 -6.06
CA SER A 465 -15.35 21.13 -6.65
C SER A 465 -16.22 19.96 -7.18
N PRO A 466 -15.78 19.28 -8.27
CA PRO A 466 -16.47 18.09 -8.78
C PRO A 466 -16.45 16.93 -7.78
N ASP A 467 -15.40 16.85 -6.95
CA ASP A 467 -15.26 15.82 -5.92
C ASP A 467 -16.33 15.98 -4.85
N PHE A 468 -16.56 17.20 -4.36
CA PHE A 468 -17.64 17.50 -3.44
C PHE A 468 -19.01 17.12 -4.03
N THR A 469 -19.27 17.52 -5.28
CA THR A 469 -20.53 17.20 -5.96
C THR A 469 -20.76 15.69 -6.06
N THR A 470 -19.70 14.93 -6.35
CA THR A 470 -19.75 13.47 -6.45
C THR A 470 -20.08 12.82 -5.11
N VAL A 471 -19.41 13.26 -4.03
CA VAL A 471 -19.62 12.76 -2.67
C VAL A 471 -21.02 13.11 -2.16
N LEU A 472 -21.48 14.36 -2.37
CA LEU A 472 -22.82 14.77 -1.97
C LEU A 472 -23.89 13.95 -2.70
N LYS A 473 -23.75 13.74 -4.02
CA LYS A 473 -24.67 12.89 -4.79
C LYS A 473 -24.70 11.45 -4.29
N ALA A 474 -23.55 10.89 -3.94
CA ALA A 474 -23.48 9.55 -3.35
C ALA A 474 -24.19 9.47 -1.99
N CYS A 475 -24.00 10.47 -1.12
CA CYS A 475 -24.72 10.59 0.15
C CYS A 475 -26.22 10.69 -0.07
N LEU A 476 -26.68 11.53 -1.00
CA LEU A 476 -28.09 11.68 -1.34
C LEU A 476 -28.69 10.39 -1.88
N ASN A 477 -28.02 9.71 -2.83
CA ASN A 477 -28.44 8.41 -3.34
C ASN A 477 -28.63 7.42 -2.19
N ARG A 478 -27.64 7.32 -1.29
CA ARG A 478 -27.70 6.41 -0.14
C ARG A 478 -28.82 6.79 0.82
N GLY A 479 -29.01 8.08 1.06
CA GLY A 479 -30.08 8.61 1.91
C GLY A 479 -31.48 8.28 1.38
N PHE A 480 -31.74 8.53 0.10
CA PHE A 480 -33.02 8.17 -0.50
C PHE A 480 -33.26 6.65 -0.58
N SER A 481 -32.23 5.86 -0.87
CA SER A 481 -32.36 4.38 -0.79
C SER A 481 -32.72 3.94 0.63
N ARG A 482 -32.06 4.48 1.66
CA ARG A 482 -32.39 4.16 3.05
C ARG A 482 -33.79 4.61 3.45
N LEU A 483 -34.24 5.76 2.95
CA LEU A 483 -35.62 6.19 3.13
C LEU A 483 -36.58 5.15 2.54
N CYS A 484 -36.34 4.68 1.32
CA CYS A 484 -37.16 3.64 0.68
C CYS A 484 -37.14 2.33 1.48
N ASP A 485 -35.98 1.91 2.00
CA ASP A 485 -35.85 0.72 2.86
C ASP A 485 -36.70 0.84 4.13
N ASN A 486 -36.68 2.01 4.79
CA ASN A 486 -37.50 2.26 5.97
C ASN A 486 -39.01 2.27 5.64
N LEU A 487 -39.38 2.74 4.45
CA LEU A 487 -40.76 2.74 4.00
C LEU A 487 -41.24 1.32 3.64
N ALA A 488 -40.36 0.46 3.13
CA ALA A 488 -40.70 -0.89 2.68
C ALA A 488 -41.33 -1.77 3.77
N GLU A 489 -41.00 -1.56 5.04
CA GLU A 489 -41.60 -2.29 6.17
C GLU A 489 -43.12 -2.11 6.25
N PHE A 490 -43.64 -0.95 5.83
CA PHE A 490 -45.07 -0.63 5.86
C PHE A 490 -45.85 -1.16 4.65
N PHE A 491 -45.17 -1.63 3.62
CA PHE A 491 -45.76 -2.23 2.41
C PHE A 491 -45.72 -3.77 2.46
N ARG A 492 -45.58 -4.37 3.65
CA ARG A 492 -45.66 -5.83 3.83
C ARG A 492 -47.09 -6.28 4.15
N PRO A 493 -47.53 -7.46 3.66
CA PRO A 493 -48.79 -8.05 4.09
C PRO A 493 -48.73 -8.41 5.59
N PRO A 494 -49.87 -8.39 6.31
CA PRO A 494 -49.90 -8.73 7.72
C PRO A 494 -49.36 -10.15 7.97
N PRO A 495 -48.63 -10.38 9.08
CA PRO A 495 -48.14 -11.70 9.44
C PRO A 495 -49.32 -12.59 9.87
N GLY A 496 -49.91 -13.30 8.92
CA GLY A 496 -51.07 -14.17 9.16
C GLY A 496 -51.68 -14.82 7.92
N ASP A 497 -51.54 -14.22 6.73
CA ASP A 497 -52.17 -14.72 5.49
C ASP A 497 -51.18 -15.37 4.50
N SER A 498 -50.10 -15.98 5.01
CA SER A 498 -49.17 -16.75 4.18
C SER A 498 -49.69 -18.17 3.97
N ALA A 499 -50.47 -18.40 2.90
CA ALA A 499 -50.53 -19.73 2.29
C ALA A 499 -49.09 -20.15 1.88
N PRO A 500 -48.68 -21.44 1.98
CA PRO A 500 -47.29 -21.86 1.87
C PRO A 500 -46.73 -21.90 0.42
N SER A 501 -47.20 -21.02 -0.45
CA SER A 501 -46.86 -21.00 -1.88
C SER A 501 -46.83 -19.59 -2.44
N CYS A 502 -45.81 -18.80 -2.08
CA CYS A 502 -45.40 -17.66 -2.90
C CYS A 502 -43.89 -17.47 -2.73
N GLY A 503 -43.18 -17.42 -3.86
CA GLY A 503 -41.74 -17.15 -3.90
C GLY A 503 -41.41 -15.71 -3.48
N PRO A 504 -40.11 -15.34 -3.51
CA PRO A 504 -39.60 -14.06 -3.00
C PRO A 504 -40.13 -12.79 -3.72
N ASP A 505 -40.96 -12.93 -4.75
CA ASP A 505 -41.52 -11.84 -5.55
C ASP A 505 -42.83 -11.22 -5.00
N SER A 506 -43.28 -11.56 -3.78
CA SER A 506 -44.58 -11.06 -3.25
C SER A 506 -44.55 -9.66 -2.61
N LEU A 507 -43.37 -9.03 -2.50
CA LEU A 507 -43.22 -7.68 -1.92
C LEU A 507 -43.82 -6.56 -2.80
N SER A 508 -43.99 -6.79 -4.11
CA SER A 508 -44.50 -5.80 -5.07
C SER A 508 -46.02 -5.70 -5.15
N ALA A 509 -46.78 -6.49 -4.38
CA ALA A 509 -48.24 -6.60 -4.55
C ALA A 509 -49.09 -5.75 -3.59
N VAL A 510 -48.50 -5.13 -2.55
CA VAL A 510 -49.26 -4.34 -1.56
C VAL A 510 -49.26 -2.87 -2.00
N SER A 511 -50.46 -2.33 -2.24
CA SER A 511 -50.67 -0.91 -2.52
C SER A 511 -51.42 -0.23 -1.37
N LEU A 512 -50.98 0.98 -0.99
CA LEU A 512 -51.58 1.76 0.08
C LEU A 512 -52.21 3.04 -0.49
N PRO A 513 -53.41 3.45 -0.03
CA PRO A 513 -53.95 4.76 -0.33
C PRO A 513 -53.00 5.85 0.16
N LEU A 514 -52.86 6.94 -0.60
CA LEU A 514 -51.97 8.06 -0.26
C LEU A 514 -52.26 8.64 1.13
N ALA A 515 -53.53 8.72 1.54
CA ALA A 515 -53.90 9.12 2.90
C ALA A 515 -53.27 8.26 4.02
N LYS A 516 -52.92 6.99 3.76
CA LYS A 516 -52.18 6.12 4.68
C LYS A 516 -50.67 6.27 4.56
N ILE A 517 -50.15 6.63 3.39
CA ILE A 517 -48.72 6.89 3.15
C ILE A 517 -48.27 8.18 3.84
N ILE A 518 -49.10 9.22 3.83
CA ILE A 518 -48.81 10.52 4.45
C ILE A 518 -48.27 10.39 5.88
N PRO A 519 -48.94 9.75 6.85
CA PRO A 519 -48.42 9.64 8.22
C PRO A 519 -47.14 8.80 8.30
N ILE A 520 -46.96 7.80 7.42
CA ILE A 520 -45.73 6.97 7.37
C ILE A 520 -44.54 7.84 6.95
N ILE A 521 -44.69 8.61 5.87
CA ILE A 521 -43.66 9.54 5.40
C ILE A 521 -43.42 10.62 6.45
N ASN A 522 -44.48 11.18 7.04
CA ASN A 522 -44.37 12.22 8.04
C ASN A 522 -43.53 11.78 9.26
N GLY A 523 -43.60 10.50 9.62
CA GLY A 523 -42.84 9.93 10.74
C GLY A 523 -41.33 9.77 10.48
N GLN A 524 -40.89 9.76 9.22
CA GLN A 524 -39.50 9.45 8.85
C GLN A 524 -38.48 10.47 9.38
N ILE A 525 -38.88 11.72 9.60
CA ILE A 525 -38.00 12.74 10.19
C ILE A 525 -37.42 12.32 11.55
N ASN A 526 -38.17 11.53 12.34
CA ASN A 526 -37.70 11.06 13.64
C ASN A 526 -36.59 10.01 13.51
N THR A 527 -36.57 9.26 12.42
CA THR A 527 -35.53 8.27 12.12
C THR A 527 -34.34 8.92 11.41
N ILE A 528 -34.59 9.83 10.46
CA ILE A 528 -33.56 10.51 9.68
C ILE A 528 -32.73 11.44 10.58
N CYS A 529 -33.39 12.29 11.36
CA CYS A 529 -32.75 13.28 12.25
C CYS A 529 -32.73 12.81 13.72
N SER A 530 -32.46 11.53 13.97
CA SER A 530 -32.40 10.98 15.33
C SER A 530 -31.07 11.30 16.02
N GLU A 531 -31.13 11.69 17.30
CA GLU A 531 -29.95 11.85 18.16
C GLU A 531 -29.33 10.52 18.58
N THR A 532 -30.18 9.51 18.82
CA THR A 532 -29.70 8.13 18.94
C THR A 532 -29.22 7.72 17.56
N PRO A 533 -28.02 7.12 17.43
CA PRO A 533 -27.42 6.87 16.12
C PRO A 533 -28.37 6.02 15.26
N SER A 534 -29.15 6.68 14.42
CA SER A 534 -29.99 5.96 13.48
C SER A 534 -29.08 5.32 12.46
N HIS A 535 -29.47 4.15 11.97
CA HIS A 535 -28.76 3.49 10.89
C HIS A 535 -28.55 4.44 9.69
N PHE A 536 -29.43 5.44 9.51
CA PHE A 536 -29.28 6.47 8.48
C PHE A 536 -28.01 7.32 8.66
N VAL A 537 -27.88 8.04 9.78
CA VAL A 537 -26.73 8.95 9.99
C VAL A 537 -25.44 8.17 10.15
N GLN A 538 -25.48 7.02 10.84
CA GLN A 538 -24.30 6.16 10.97
C GLN A 538 -23.78 5.70 9.61
N GLU A 539 -24.65 5.32 8.68
CA GLU A 539 -24.21 4.90 7.35
C GLU A 539 -23.59 6.04 6.54
N LEU A 540 -24.10 7.26 6.67
CA LEU A 540 -23.47 8.43 6.06
C LEU A 540 -22.10 8.72 6.68
N LEU A 541 -21.97 8.65 8.00
CA LEU A 541 -20.71 8.88 8.71
C LEU A 541 -19.66 7.80 8.44
N MET A 542 -20.09 6.57 8.17
CA MET A 542 -19.22 5.42 7.91
C MET A 542 -18.94 5.19 6.42
N ASN A 543 -19.55 5.97 5.52
CA ASN A 543 -19.34 5.87 4.08
C ASN A 543 -17.86 6.13 3.72
N ASP A 544 -17.24 5.16 3.03
CA ASP A 544 -15.82 5.23 2.67
C ASP A 544 -15.53 6.35 1.67
N GLN A 545 -16.45 6.68 0.77
CA GLN A 545 -16.30 7.82 -0.15
C GLN A 545 -16.23 9.16 0.60
N VAL A 546 -16.99 9.30 1.68
CA VAL A 546 -16.97 10.50 2.53
C VAL A 546 -15.66 10.58 3.31
N LYS A 547 -15.15 9.44 3.81
CA LYS A 547 -13.88 9.38 4.54
C LYS A 547 -12.68 9.67 3.62
N GLU A 548 -12.67 9.12 2.42
CA GLU A 548 -11.61 9.35 1.42
C GLU A 548 -11.58 10.82 1.00
N PHE A 549 -12.74 11.41 0.70
CA PHE A 549 -12.84 12.84 0.43
C PHE A 549 -12.37 13.70 1.61
N ALA A 550 -12.77 13.35 2.84
CA ALA A 550 -12.31 14.04 4.04
C ALA A 550 -10.79 13.95 4.23
N ALA A 551 -10.17 12.81 3.90
CA ALA A 551 -8.72 12.64 3.94
C ALA A 551 -8.02 13.53 2.91
N ASN A 552 -8.53 13.60 1.68
CA ASN A 552 -8.00 14.46 0.62
C ASN A 552 -8.08 15.95 0.99
N VAL A 553 -9.22 16.39 1.53
CA VAL A 553 -9.37 17.75 2.07
C VAL A 553 -8.31 17.97 3.16
N TYR A 554 -8.26 17.11 4.17
CA TYR A 554 -7.33 17.27 5.28
C TYR A 554 -5.87 17.30 4.83
N GLU A 555 -5.47 16.44 3.89
CA GLU A 555 -4.11 16.42 3.34
C GLU A 555 -3.77 17.71 2.60
N THR A 556 -4.70 18.24 1.81
CA THR A 556 -4.54 19.50 1.06
C THR A 556 -4.24 20.67 2.00
N PHE A 557 -4.97 20.76 3.12
CA PHE A 557 -4.84 21.88 4.08
C PHE A 557 -3.84 21.61 5.22
N SER A 558 -3.26 20.41 5.31
CA SER A 558 -2.23 20.05 6.32
C SER A 558 -0.81 19.92 5.76
N THR A 559 -0.64 20.18 4.46
CA THR A 559 0.67 20.16 3.78
C THR A 559 1.20 21.59 3.63
N PRO A 560 2.44 21.89 4.05
CA PRO A 560 3.03 23.22 3.89
C PRO A 560 3.06 23.67 2.42
N GLN A 561 2.67 24.91 2.15
CA GLN A 561 2.60 25.47 0.78
C GLN A 561 3.96 25.50 0.05
N GLU A 562 5.09 25.38 0.76
CA GLU A 562 6.43 25.28 0.15
C GLU A 562 6.69 23.95 -0.59
N LEU A 563 5.88 22.91 -0.34
CA LEU A 563 5.98 21.60 -0.99
C LEU A 563 4.98 21.39 -2.14
N GLN A 564 4.12 22.38 -2.43
CA GLN A 564 3.11 22.34 -3.49
C GLN A 564 3.56 23.05 -4.80
N LYS A 565 4.76 23.66 -4.83
CA LYS A 565 5.42 24.16 -6.05
C LYS A 565 6.46 23.17 -6.54
#